data_AF-A0A7J2SSN3-F1
#
_entry.id   AF-A0A7J2SSN3-F1
#
_cell.length_a   1.000
_cell.length_b   1.000
_cell.length_c   1.000
_cell.angle_alpha   90.00
_cell.angle_beta   90.00
_cell.angle_gamma   90.00
#
_symmetry.space_group_name_H-M   'P 1'
#
loop_
_entity.id
_entity.type
_entity.pdbx_description
1 polymer ?
#
loop_
_entity_poly.entity_id
_entity_poly.type
_entity_poly.pdbx_seq_one_letter_code
_entity_poly.pdbx_strand_id
1 'polypeptide(L)'
;MVEEKKGNREKKKKFKGLFKGKKDETKKNEFIKELKVAYRSIENKGKYIKTILLPLVFLGVLVFLMPFILEKVVPVPLDLNPATFIIGGAVPILLGIFYPYISWKNRENDINSKMHFMITHLRVLAISDLSLKDIINMLGGKKVYGSLGEELKRASVLSTQWKVPLARAFRFVSDRTPSKMLRDFLDRFSQSLISGVGHREFIEQEQGGVLEEYKTMYEASNENITILNEVYVSLLIAITFIMSFGLVMPMIVGSADINTFVYLASFMMIVTEGLLLYLLRSMIPADEIWPQTGEKGRLEKGLYRLFKLSLIGCVTIGFVLFFAKYSLSVPLLQLMPFEILIAISLTPLLIPGVKTAMEENNITRRERNFLGFLPALGSIAAMRGGKINESVHYLSEKDYGILTEHIRALYRRLRTRIDDDAAWEWFGVDTGSNYIQRASEMFREATYAAANPRDVAH
;
A
#
# COMPACT_ATOMS: atom_id res chain seq x y z
N MET A 1 -47.59 25.60 -35.50
CA MET A 1 -46.29 26.12 -34.97
C MET A 1 -46.24 26.36 -33.45
N VAL A 2 -47.36 26.32 -32.70
CA VAL A 2 -47.35 26.51 -31.23
C VAL A 2 -47.39 25.18 -30.45
N GLU A 3 -47.93 24.10 -31.01
CA GLU A 3 -47.97 22.78 -30.35
C GLU A 3 -46.65 21.99 -30.42
N GLU A 4 -45.88 22.15 -31.50
CA GLU A 4 -44.59 21.47 -31.70
C GLU A 4 -43.50 21.94 -30.69
N LYS A 5 -43.57 23.21 -30.26
CA LYS A 5 -42.65 23.77 -29.26
C LYS A 5 -42.97 23.31 -27.82
N LYS A 6 -44.21 22.89 -27.54
CA LYS A 6 -44.58 22.34 -26.22
C LYS A 6 -44.16 20.88 -26.09
N GLY A 7 -44.37 20.05 -27.11
CA GLY A 7 -43.94 18.64 -27.12
C GLY A 7 -42.42 18.46 -27.01
N ASN A 8 -41.63 19.39 -27.59
CA ASN A 8 -40.17 19.31 -27.52
C ASN A 8 -39.58 19.82 -26.19
N ARG A 9 -40.30 20.69 -25.46
CA ARG A 9 -39.93 21.11 -24.09
C ARG A 9 -40.24 20.05 -23.04
N GLU A 10 -41.35 19.31 -23.18
CA GLU A 10 -41.67 18.20 -22.29
C GLU A 10 -40.75 16.99 -22.52
N LYS A 11 -40.41 16.64 -23.77
CA LYS A 11 -39.40 15.60 -24.06
C LYS A 11 -38.01 15.96 -23.53
N LYS A 12 -37.56 17.23 -23.64
CA LYS A 12 -36.28 17.70 -23.04
C LYS A 12 -36.28 17.70 -21.51
N LYS A 13 -37.43 17.98 -20.85
CA LYS A 13 -37.55 17.86 -19.38
C LYS A 13 -37.57 16.41 -18.92
N LYS A 14 -38.22 15.51 -19.66
CA LYS A 14 -38.27 14.07 -19.35
C LYS A 14 -36.90 13.40 -19.54
N PHE A 15 -36.13 13.78 -20.57
CA PHE A 15 -34.76 13.25 -20.78
C PHE A 15 -33.73 13.80 -19.77
N LYS A 16 -33.88 15.06 -19.31
CA LYS A 16 -33.02 15.61 -18.24
C LYS A 16 -33.30 15.02 -16.86
N GLY A 17 -34.51 14.51 -16.61
CA GLY A 17 -34.89 13.89 -15.34
C GLY A 17 -34.45 12.42 -15.18
N LEU A 18 -34.08 11.74 -16.26
CA LEU A 18 -33.72 10.31 -16.23
C LEU A 18 -32.23 10.03 -15.95
N PHE A 19 -31.34 11.02 -16.10
CA PHE A 19 -29.89 10.83 -15.95
C PHE A 19 -29.21 11.70 -14.86
N LYS A 20 -29.97 12.52 -14.11
CA LYS A 20 -29.41 13.41 -13.08
C LYS A 20 -30.32 13.40 -11.86
N GLY A 21 -29.83 12.92 -10.72
CA GLY A 21 -30.49 13.16 -9.43
C GLY A 21 -30.29 12.03 -8.43
N LYS A 22 -30.86 10.85 -8.65
CA LYS A 22 -30.97 9.86 -7.56
C LYS A 22 -29.67 9.15 -7.17
N LYS A 23 -28.78 8.82 -8.11
CA LYS A 23 -27.48 8.16 -7.82
C LYS A 23 -26.41 9.15 -7.32
N ASP A 24 -26.43 10.39 -7.78
CA ASP A 24 -25.47 11.42 -7.36
C ASP A 24 -25.81 12.02 -6.00
N GLU A 25 -27.09 12.22 -5.67
CA GLU A 25 -27.49 12.69 -4.34
C GLU A 25 -27.24 11.64 -3.25
N THR A 26 -27.46 10.35 -3.55
CA THR A 26 -27.13 9.26 -2.61
C THR A 26 -25.62 9.17 -2.36
N LYS A 27 -24.79 9.18 -3.41
CA LYS A 27 -23.32 9.21 -3.27
C LYS A 27 -22.82 10.44 -2.54
N LYS A 28 -23.37 11.63 -2.80
CA LYS A 28 -23.00 12.87 -2.11
C LYS A 28 -23.39 12.85 -0.63
N ASN A 29 -24.56 12.32 -0.30
CA ASN A 29 -25.01 12.17 1.09
C ASN A 29 -24.19 11.11 1.84
N GLU A 30 -23.78 10.04 1.16
CA GLU A 30 -22.89 9.02 1.70
C GLU A 30 -21.50 9.59 1.98
N PHE A 31 -20.92 10.34 1.03
CA PHE A 31 -19.64 11.04 1.23
C PHE A 31 -19.69 12.02 2.40
N ILE A 32 -20.76 12.83 2.54
CA ILE A 32 -20.92 13.75 3.68
C ILE A 32 -21.05 12.97 5.00
N LYS A 33 -21.73 11.83 4.99
CA LYS A 33 -21.87 10.95 6.16
C LYS A 33 -20.52 10.35 6.56
N GLU A 34 -19.75 9.83 5.60
CA GLU A 34 -18.38 9.34 5.80
C GLU A 34 -17.46 10.45 6.34
N LEU A 35 -17.53 11.66 5.77
CA LEU A 35 -16.72 12.79 6.19
C LEU A 35 -17.07 13.21 7.63
N LYS A 36 -18.36 13.18 8.00
CA LYS A 36 -18.80 13.41 9.38
C LYS A 36 -18.34 12.31 10.35
N VAL A 37 -18.34 11.05 9.91
CA VAL A 37 -17.83 9.91 10.70
C VAL A 37 -16.31 10.01 10.88
N ALA A 38 -15.56 10.33 9.83
CA ALA A 38 -14.12 10.54 9.86
C ALA A 38 -13.72 11.63 10.86
N TYR A 39 -14.38 12.80 10.82
CA TYR A 39 -14.15 13.89 11.78
C TYR A 39 -14.55 13.53 13.22
N ARG A 40 -15.52 12.64 13.42
CA ARG A 40 -15.92 12.14 14.74
C ARG A 40 -14.95 11.08 15.27
N SER A 41 -14.29 10.33 14.40
CA SER A 41 -13.32 9.28 14.75
C SER A 41 -11.95 9.79 15.21
N ILE A 42 -11.70 11.10 15.13
CA ILE A 42 -10.46 11.71 15.59
C ILE A 42 -10.41 11.66 17.13
N GLU A 43 -9.56 10.79 17.67
CA GLU A 43 -9.37 10.62 19.12
C GLU A 43 -8.90 11.93 19.81
N ASN A 44 -8.12 12.77 19.12
CA ASN A 44 -7.56 14.01 19.68
C ASN A 44 -7.63 15.20 18.70
N LYS A 45 -8.77 15.90 18.68
CA LYS A 45 -9.00 17.08 17.81
C LYS A 45 -7.94 18.18 17.98
N GLY A 46 -7.45 18.41 19.20
CA GLY A 46 -6.41 19.41 19.48
C GLY A 46 -5.03 19.06 18.92
N LYS A 47 -4.67 17.76 18.92
CA LYS A 47 -3.40 17.28 18.34
C LYS A 47 -3.41 17.37 16.81
N TYR A 48 -4.56 17.06 16.19
CA TYR A 48 -4.75 17.20 14.74
C TYR A 48 -4.58 18.65 14.27
N ILE A 49 -5.22 19.62 14.95
CA ILE A 49 -5.13 21.03 14.58
C ILE A 49 -3.69 21.55 14.70
N LYS A 50 -3.00 21.28 15.82
CA LYS A 50 -1.65 21.81 16.08
C LYS A 50 -0.54 21.10 15.30
N THR A 51 -0.64 19.79 15.10
CA THR A 51 0.47 18.97 14.54
C THR A 51 0.37 18.81 13.03
N ILE A 52 -0.84 18.82 12.47
CA ILE A 52 -1.06 18.49 11.06
C ILE A 52 -1.61 19.70 10.31
N LEU A 53 -2.74 20.26 10.74
CA LEU A 53 -3.40 21.33 9.98
C LEU A 53 -2.59 22.64 9.98
N LEU A 54 -2.08 23.07 11.13
CA LEU A 54 -1.36 24.34 11.26
C LEU A 54 -0.04 24.37 10.47
N PRO A 55 0.82 23.33 10.51
CA PRO A 55 2.01 23.26 9.66
C PRO A 55 1.72 23.16 8.16
N LEU A 56 0.68 22.42 7.75
CA LEU A 56 0.29 22.32 6.33
C LEU A 56 -0.27 23.65 5.80
N VAL A 57 -1.03 24.37 6.61
CA VAL A 57 -1.51 25.73 6.27
C VAL A 57 -0.33 26.70 6.22
N PHE A 58 0.58 26.66 7.18
CA PHE A 58 1.79 27.50 7.17
C PHE A 58 2.67 27.22 5.94
N LEU A 59 2.88 25.94 5.60
CA LEU A 59 3.62 25.54 4.41
C LEU A 59 2.91 25.98 3.12
N GLY A 60 1.58 25.87 3.05
CA GLY A 60 0.79 26.38 1.94
C GLY A 60 0.92 27.89 1.75
N VAL A 61 0.88 28.65 2.85
CA VAL A 61 1.10 30.11 2.85
C VAL A 61 2.54 30.46 2.46
N LEU A 62 3.53 29.68 2.89
CA LEU A 62 4.93 29.89 2.51
C LEU A 62 5.17 29.62 1.02
N VAL A 63 4.59 28.55 0.47
CA VAL A 63 4.65 28.25 -0.98
C VAL A 63 3.93 29.33 -1.79
N PHE A 64 2.81 29.87 -1.28
CA PHE A 64 2.14 31.00 -1.90
C PHE A 64 3.01 32.27 -1.93
N LEU A 65 3.81 32.51 -0.88
CA LEU A 65 4.69 33.69 -0.76
C LEU A 65 6.07 33.52 -1.41
N MET A 66 6.47 32.28 -1.75
CA MET A 66 7.76 31.98 -2.37
C MET A 66 8.13 32.84 -3.58
N PRO A 67 7.26 33.10 -4.58
CA PRO A 67 7.67 33.87 -5.75
C PRO A 67 8.07 35.31 -5.38
N PHE A 68 7.37 35.94 -4.42
CA PHE A 68 7.68 37.29 -3.92
C PHE A 68 9.00 37.34 -3.12
N ILE A 69 9.40 36.22 -2.53
CA ILE A 69 10.65 36.10 -1.75
C ILE A 69 11.82 35.79 -2.70
N LEU A 70 11.63 34.87 -3.64
CA LEU A 70 12.66 34.40 -4.56
C LEU A 70 13.13 35.52 -5.51
N GLU A 71 12.20 36.35 -5.98
CA GLU A 71 12.49 37.52 -6.82
C GLU A 71 13.39 38.54 -6.12
N LYS A 72 13.37 38.61 -4.77
CA LYS A 72 14.25 39.48 -3.99
C LYS A 72 15.62 38.88 -3.68
N VAL A 73 15.79 37.56 -3.73
CA VAL A 73 17.00 36.86 -3.25
C VAL A 73 17.88 36.35 -4.39
N VAL A 74 17.30 36.02 -5.56
CA VAL A 74 18.02 35.43 -6.69
C VAL A 74 18.07 36.41 -7.86
N PRO A 75 19.26 36.90 -8.28
CA PRO A 75 19.42 37.80 -9.42
C PRO A 75 19.38 37.04 -10.76
N VAL A 76 18.36 36.19 -10.95
CA VAL A 76 18.10 35.49 -12.21
C VAL A 76 16.67 35.84 -12.61
N PRO A 77 16.41 36.30 -13.85
CA PRO A 77 15.04 36.53 -14.33
C PRO A 77 14.35 35.18 -14.48
N LEU A 78 13.71 34.75 -13.40
CA LEU A 78 12.84 33.60 -13.37
C LEU A 78 11.44 34.10 -13.76
N ASP A 79 11.03 33.87 -15.03
CA ASP A 79 9.66 34.09 -15.52
C ASP A 79 8.70 33.06 -14.91
N LEU A 80 8.62 33.06 -13.58
CA LEU A 80 7.77 32.19 -12.79
C LEU A 80 6.40 32.83 -12.70
N ASN A 81 5.44 32.32 -13.50
CA ASN A 81 4.07 32.80 -13.47
C ASN A 81 3.47 32.68 -12.05
N PRO A 82 3.06 33.79 -11.39
CA PRO A 82 2.55 33.79 -10.01
C PRO A 82 1.39 32.82 -9.79
N ALA A 83 0.60 32.54 -10.83
CA ALA A 83 -0.53 31.62 -10.75
C ALA A 83 -0.13 30.18 -10.37
N THR A 84 1.08 29.73 -10.72
CA THR A 84 1.55 28.37 -10.39
C THR A 84 1.79 28.19 -8.88
N PHE A 85 2.22 29.25 -8.20
CA PHE A 85 2.44 29.25 -6.74
C PHE A 85 1.15 29.39 -5.94
N ILE A 86 0.12 30.04 -6.50
CA ILE A 86 -1.23 30.08 -5.91
C ILE A 86 -1.82 28.67 -5.88
N ILE A 87 -1.72 27.95 -7.00
CA ILE A 87 -2.18 26.56 -7.11
C ILE A 87 -1.32 25.67 -6.19
N GLY A 88 0.00 25.85 -6.19
CA GLY A 88 0.93 25.12 -5.33
C GLY A 88 0.68 25.32 -3.83
N GLY A 89 0.28 26.52 -3.39
CA GLY A 89 -0.06 26.83 -2.01
C GLY A 89 -1.44 26.33 -1.57
N ALA A 90 -2.40 26.21 -2.50
CA ALA A 90 -3.73 25.67 -2.22
C ALA A 90 -3.70 24.15 -1.94
N VAL A 91 -2.80 23.41 -2.59
CA VAL A 91 -2.70 21.94 -2.45
C VAL A 91 -2.42 21.49 -1.01
N PRO A 92 -1.41 22.02 -0.29
CA PRO A 92 -1.17 21.71 1.13
C PRO A 92 -2.37 22.01 2.03
N ILE A 93 -3.09 23.11 1.78
CA ILE A 93 -4.25 23.52 2.58
C ILE A 93 -5.40 22.54 2.39
N LEU A 94 -5.68 22.17 1.13
CA LEU A 94 -6.70 21.16 0.81
C LEU A 94 -6.34 19.80 1.39
N LEU A 95 -5.08 19.37 1.28
CA LEU A 95 -4.61 18.13 1.90
C LEU A 95 -4.79 18.15 3.42
N GLY A 96 -4.54 19.29 4.08
CA GLY A 96 -4.80 19.47 5.50
C GLY A 96 -6.27 19.28 5.86
N ILE A 97 -7.20 19.86 5.09
CA ILE A 97 -8.65 19.76 5.33
C ILE A 97 -9.17 18.32 5.09
N PHE A 98 -8.69 17.67 4.04
CA PHE A 98 -9.08 16.30 3.69
C PHE A 98 -8.32 15.22 4.45
N TYR A 99 -7.29 15.59 5.23
CA TYR A 99 -6.48 14.64 5.99
C TYR A 99 -7.30 13.66 6.85
N PRO A 100 -8.36 14.06 7.59
CA PRO A 100 -9.14 13.12 8.38
C PRO A 100 -9.82 12.06 7.52
N TYR A 101 -10.37 12.46 6.38
CA TYR A 101 -10.99 11.53 5.43
C TYR A 101 -9.95 10.58 4.84
N ILE A 102 -8.80 11.11 4.41
CA ILE A 102 -7.68 10.30 3.89
C ILE A 102 -7.19 9.31 4.95
N SER A 103 -7.02 9.76 6.20
CA SER A 103 -6.56 8.90 7.29
C SER A 103 -7.57 7.80 7.64
N TRP A 104 -8.86 8.11 7.60
CA TRP A 104 -9.93 7.15 7.84
C TRP A 104 -9.98 6.11 6.72
N LYS A 105 -9.88 6.53 5.46
CA LYS A 105 -9.82 5.64 4.30
C LYS A 105 -8.55 4.78 4.28
N ASN A 106 -7.41 5.35 4.65
CA ASN A 106 -6.16 4.60 4.78
C ASN A 106 -6.26 3.52 5.85
N ARG A 107 -6.90 3.80 6.99
CA ARG A 107 -7.17 2.77 8.02
C ARG A 107 -8.11 1.68 7.51
N GLU A 108 -9.15 2.04 6.77
CA GLU A 108 -10.06 1.07 6.14
C GLU A 108 -9.29 0.12 5.21
N ASN A 109 -8.47 0.68 4.32
CA ASN A 109 -7.66 -0.09 3.37
C ASN A 109 -6.61 -0.96 4.07
N ASP A 110 -5.95 -0.44 5.11
CA ASP A 110 -4.99 -1.19 5.93
C ASP A 110 -5.65 -2.37 6.65
N ILE A 111 -6.88 -2.21 7.16
CA ILE A 111 -7.64 -3.30 7.76
C ILE A 111 -8.00 -4.33 6.68
N ASN A 112 -8.66 -3.92 5.60
CA ASN A 112 -9.17 -4.82 4.57
C ASN A 112 -8.05 -5.65 3.92
N SER A 113 -6.89 -5.04 3.63
CA SER A 113 -5.74 -5.73 3.03
C SER A 113 -5.19 -6.85 3.93
N LYS A 114 -5.33 -6.74 5.25
CA LYS A 114 -4.77 -7.70 6.23
C LYS A 114 -5.80 -8.71 6.76
N MET A 115 -7.07 -8.61 6.37
CA MET A 115 -8.15 -9.49 6.84
C MET A 115 -7.89 -10.97 6.55
N HIS A 116 -7.44 -11.32 5.34
CA HIS A 116 -7.15 -12.70 4.93
C HIS A 116 -6.06 -13.37 5.80
N PHE A 117 -4.98 -12.64 6.12
CA PHE A 117 -3.96 -13.13 7.05
C PHE A 117 -4.47 -13.22 8.49
N MET A 118 -5.31 -12.28 8.94
CA MET A 118 -5.86 -12.34 10.29
C MET A 118 -6.80 -13.54 10.46
N ILE A 119 -7.75 -13.76 9.54
CA ILE A 119 -8.71 -14.87 9.66
C ILE A 119 -8.01 -16.23 9.57
N THR A 120 -6.95 -16.33 8.77
CA THR A 120 -6.12 -17.54 8.69
C THR A 120 -5.36 -17.78 9.99
N HIS A 121 -4.77 -16.73 10.58
CA HIS A 121 -4.11 -16.85 11.88
C HIS A 121 -5.10 -17.20 12.99
N LEU A 122 -6.28 -16.58 12.98
CA LEU A 122 -7.34 -16.85 13.93
C LEU A 122 -7.77 -18.32 13.86
N ARG A 123 -7.91 -18.89 12.66
CA ARG A 123 -8.19 -20.31 12.46
C ARG A 123 -7.06 -21.19 12.98
N VAL A 124 -5.83 -20.90 12.60
CA VAL A 124 -4.64 -21.66 13.01
C VAL A 124 -4.52 -21.71 14.54
N LEU A 125 -4.78 -20.59 15.22
CA LEU A 125 -4.84 -20.55 16.69
C LEU A 125 -6.09 -21.25 17.25
N ALA A 126 -7.23 -21.24 16.57
CA ALA A 126 -8.42 -21.97 17.01
C ALA A 126 -8.33 -23.49 16.86
N ILE A 127 -7.36 -24.00 16.07
CA ILE A 127 -7.03 -25.44 16.04
C ILE A 127 -6.34 -25.87 17.34
N SER A 128 -5.59 -24.97 17.95
CA SER A 128 -4.96 -25.19 19.26
C SER A 128 -6.00 -25.12 20.39
N ASP A 129 -5.64 -25.63 21.58
CA ASP A 129 -6.52 -25.64 22.76
C ASP A 129 -6.55 -24.29 23.50
N LEU A 130 -6.36 -23.19 22.77
CA LEU A 130 -6.34 -21.85 23.33
C LEU A 130 -7.75 -21.32 23.55
N SER A 131 -7.96 -20.60 24.65
CA SER A 131 -9.21 -19.89 24.85
C SER A 131 -9.33 -18.73 23.85
N LEU A 132 -10.55 -18.43 23.38
CA LEU A 132 -10.79 -17.30 22.49
C LEU A 132 -10.20 -15.99 23.02
N LYS A 133 -10.21 -15.80 24.34
CA LYS A 133 -9.63 -14.62 24.98
C LYS A 133 -8.12 -14.54 24.76
N ASP A 134 -7.42 -15.66 24.86
CA ASP A 134 -5.97 -15.72 24.66
C ASP A 134 -5.62 -15.52 23.19
N ILE A 135 -6.40 -16.11 22.27
CA ILE A 135 -6.28 -15.90 20.83
C ILE A 135 -6.36 -14.40 20.49
N ILE A 136 -7.39 -13.70 20.98
CA ILE A 136 -7.57 -12.27 20.70
C ILE A 136 -6.50 -11.41 21.38
N ASN A 137 -5.99 -11.82 22.54
CA ASN A 137 -4.87 -11.14 23.19
C ASN A 137 -3.56 -11.28 22.40
N MET A 138 -3.30 -12.46 21.83
CA MET A 138 -2.11 -12.68 21.01
C MET A 138 -2.17 -11.91 19.68
N LEU A 139 -3.35 -11.83 19.06
CA LEU A 139 -3.54 -11.05 17.82
C LEU A 139 -3.59 -9.53 18.09
N GLY A 140 -4.10 -9.13 19.24
CA GLY A 140 -4.28 -7.74 19.64
C GLY A 140 -2.96 -7.01 19.82
N GLY A 141 -2.73 -5.97 19.01
CA GLY A 141 -1.55 -5.10 19.11
C GLY A 141 -0.31 -5.61 18.40
N LYS A 142 -0.41 -6.73 17.65
CA LYS A 142 0.66 -7.16 16.74
C LYS A 142 0.89 -6.12 15.64
N LYS A 143 2.14 -5.66 15.52
CA LYS A 143 2.55 -4.66 14.52
C LYS A 143 2.25 -5.10 13.08
N VAL A 144 2.35 -6.40 12.81
CA VAL A 144 2.10 -7.01 11.49
C VAL A 144 0.67 -6.75 10.98
N TYR A 145 -0.31 -6.62 11.89
CA TYR A 145 -1.70 -6.34 11.54
C TYR A 145 -2.04 -4.83 11.50
N GLY A 146 -1.09 -3.94 11.79
CA GLY A 146 -1.30 -2.49 11.71
C GLY A 146 -2.56 -2.02 12.42
N SER A 147 -3.43 -1.32 11.70
CA SER A 147 -4.71 -0.80 12.20
C SER A 147 -5.67 -1.92 12.65
N LEU A 148 -5.65 -3.07 11.98
CA LEU A 148 -6.48 -4.22 12.34
C LEU A 148 -6.10 -4.75 13.71
N GLY A 149 -4.79 -4.90 13.96
CA GLY A 149 -4.26 -5.35 15.24
C GLY A 149 -4.66 -4.41 16.38
N GLU A 150 -4.73 -3.10 16.13
CA GLU A 150 -5.17 -2.12 17.13
C GLU A 150 -6.67 -2.20 17.41
N GLU A 151 -7.52 -2.48 16.41
CA GLU A 151 -8.95 -2.74 16.65
C GLU A 151 -9.18 -4.02 17.47
N LEU A 152 -8.42 -5.09 17.19
CA LEU A 152 -8.45 -6.32 18.00
C LEU A 152 -7.92 -6.07 19.42
N LYS A 153 -6.88 -5.24 19.56
CA LYS A 153 -6.36 -4.83 20.89
C LYS A 153 -7.41 -4.11 21.71
N ARG A 154 -8.24 -3.26 21.10
CA ARG A 154 -9.37 -2.62 21.80
C ARG A 154 -10.35 -3.65 22.34
N ALA A 155 -10.71 -4.66 21.55
CA ALA A 155 -11.57 -5.76 22.01
C ALA A 155 -10.90 -6.57 23.14
N SER A 156 -9.62 -6.90 22.98
CA SER A 156 -8.79 -7.58 24.00
C SER A 156 -8.76 -6.80 25.32
N VAL A 157 -8.48 -5.49 25.28
CA VAL A 157 -8.39 -4.62 26.46
C VAL A 157 -9.74 -4.53 27.17
N LEU A 158 -10.84 -4.35 26.44
CA LEU A 158 -12.19 -4.35 27.00
C LEU A 158 -12.51 -5.67 27.72
N SER A 159 -12.07 -6.80 27.17
CA SER A 159 -12.31 -8.09 27.80
C SER A 159 -11.40 -8.39 28.98
N THR A 160 -10.10 -8.10 28.86
CA THR A 160 -9.08 -8.45 29.87
C THR A 160 -9.09 -7.52 31.07
N GLN A 161 -9.05 -6.20 30.81
CA GLN A 161 -8.93 -5.15 31.83
C GLN A 161 -10.30 -4.77 32.37
N TRP A 162 -11.29 -4.56 31.49
CA TRP A 162 -12.62 -4.09 31.87
C TRP A 162 -13.62 -5.22 32.12
N LYS A 163 -13.19 -6.49 32.00
CA LYS A 163 -14.01 -7.70 32.23
C LYS A 163 -15.31 -7.74 31.42
N VAL A 164 -15.34 -7.06 30.28
CA VAL A 164 -16.49 -7.09 29.37
C VAL A 164 -16.52 -8.45 28.63
N PRO A 165 -17.67 -9.13 28.52
CA PRO A 165 -17.79 -10.33 27.69
C PRO A 165 -17.34 -10.07 26.25
N LEU A 166 -16.58 -10.99 25.67
CA LEU A 166 -15.99 -10.83 24.32
C LEU A 166 -17.04 -10.50 23.25
N ALA A 167 -18.23 -11.11 23.31
CA ALA A 167 -19.32 -10.78 22.41
C ALA A 167 -19.66 -9.28 22.43
N ARG A 168 -19.84 -8.69 23.63
CA ARG A 168 -20.11 -7.25 23.77
C ARG A 168 -18.92 -6.40 23.34
N ALA A 169 -17.69 -6.86 23.58
CA ALA A 169 -16.48 -6.17 23.13
C ALA A 169 -16.38 -6.14 21.59
N PHE A 170 -16.65 -7.26 20.92
CA PHE A 170 -16.69 -7.33 19.46
C PHE A 170 -17.77 -6.44 18.87
N ARG A 171 -18.99 -6.44 19.44
CA ARG A 171 -20.05 -5.53 19.01
C ARG A 171 -19.67 -4.05 19.20
N PHE A 172 -18.99 -3.73 20.29
CA PHE A 172 -18.53 -2.36 20.54
C PHE A 172 -17.51 -1.89 19.49
N VAL A 173 -16.58 -2.77 19.08
CA VAL A 173 -15.58 -2.49 18.06
C VAL A 173 -16.19 -2.47 16.65
N SER A 174 -17.12 -3.38 16.34
CA SER A 174 -17.81 -3.44 15.05
C SER A 174 -18.56 -2.14 14.74
N ASP A 175 -19.17 -1.51 15.74
CA ASP A 175 -19.89 -0.23 15.57
C ASP A 175 -18.96 0.97 15.30
N ARG A 176 -17.65 0.82 15.48
CA ARG A 176 -16.66 1.92 15.41
C ARG A 176 -15.56 1.71 14.38
N THR A 177 -15.38 0.50 13.86
CA THR A 177 -14.37 0.22 12.84
C THR A 177 -14.73 0.91 11.51
N PRO A 178 -13.73 1.45 10.78
CA PRO A 178 -13.95 2.02 9.45
C PRO A 178 -14.22 0.94 8.38
N SER A 179 -13.75 -0.30 8.61
CA SER A 179 -13.87 -1.41 7.66
C SER A 179 -15.24 -2.09 7.75
N LYS A 180 -15.92 -2.19 6.60
CA LYS A 180 -17.15 -2.97 6.47
C LYS A 180 -16.91 -4.46 6.71
N MET A 181 -15.88 -5.04 6.08
CA MET A 181 -15.54 -6.46 6.21
C MET A 181 -15.27 -6.84 7.68
N LEU A 182 -14.47 -6.04 8.40
CA LEU A 182 -14.19 -6.28 9.83
C LEU A 182 -15.43 -6.07 10.69
N ARG A 183 -16.26 -5.06 10.40
CA ARG A 183 -17.52 -4.83 11.13
C ARG A 183 -18.44 -6.04 11.02
N ASP A 184 -18.66 -6.51 9.80
CA ASP A 184 -19.61 -7.56 9.51
C ASP A 184 -19.11 -8.90 10.11
N PHE A 185 -17.79 -9.17 10.05
CA PHE A 185 -17.16 -10.29 10.75
C PHE A 185 -17.33 -10.22 12.27
N LEU A 186 -16.96 -9.11 12.91
CA LEU A 186 -17.04 -8.96 14.38
C LEU A 186 -18.49 -9.00 14.88
N ASP A 187 -19.44 -8.48 14.11
CA ASP A 187 -20.85 -8.54 14.44
C ASP A 187 -21.37 -9.99 14.41
N ARG A 188 -21.10 -10.73 13.33
CA ARG A 188 -21.44 -12.17 13.25
C ARG A 188 -20.77 -12.97 14.35
N PHE A 189 -19.50 -12.66 14.67
CA PHE A 189 -18.79 -13.32 15.76
C PHE A 189 -19.44 -13.03 17.13
N SER A 190 -19.83 -11.78 17.38
CA SER A 190 -20.57 -11.42 18.59
C SER A 190 -21.88 -12.21 18.70
N GLN A 191 -22.66 -12.28 17.63
CA GLN A 191 -23.95 -12.98 17.60
C GLN A 191 -23.76 -14.49 17.83
N SER A 192 -22.77 -15.10 17.17
CA SER A 192 -22.39 -16.50 17.34
C SER A 192 -22.05 -16.84 18.79
N LEU A 193 -21.26 -15.99 19.45
CA LEU A 193 -20.89 -16.16 20.86
C LEU A 193 -22.08 -16.03 21.81
N ILE A 194 -23.04 -15.14 21.51
CA ILE A 194 -24.27 -14.99 22.31
C ILE A 194 -25.15 -16.24 22.18
N SER A 195 -25.21 -16.81 20.97
CA SER A 195 -25.94 -18.04 20.67
C SER A 195 -25.26 -19.31 21.23
N GLY A 196 -24.09 -19.19 21.86
CA GLY A 196 -23.37 -20.31 22.49
C GLY A 196 -22.62 -21.22 21.51
N VAL A 197 -22.43 -20.79 20.25
CA VAL A 197 -21.64 -21.54 19.26
C VAL A 197 -20.16 -21.52 19.66
N GLY A 198 -19.49 -22.65 19.49
CA GLY A 198 -18.06 -22.77 19.76
C GLY A 198 -17.26 -21.86 18.82
N HIS A 199 -16.30 -21.09 19.37
CA HIS A 199 -15.49 -20.17 18.59
C HIS A 199 -14.72 -20.86 17.45
N ARG A 200 -14.24 -22.09 17.65
CA ARG A 200 -13.59 -22.90 16.61
C ARG A 200 -14.52 -23.20 15.44
N GLU A 201 -15.75 -23.61 15.73
CA GLU A 201 -16.75 -23.91 14.71
C GLU A 201 -17.12 -22.66 13.90
N PHE A 202 -17.33 -21.53 14.59
CA PHE A 202 -17.59 -20.26 13.93
C PHE A 202 -16.44 -19.85 13.00
N ILE A 203 -15.20 -19.88 13.49
CA ILE A 203 -14.03 -19.44 12.72
C ILE A 203 -13.83 -20.31 11.47
N GLU A 204 -14.01 -21.62 11.58
CA GLU A 204 -13.87 -22.54 10.43
C GLU A 204 -14.92 -22.26 9.34
N GLN A 205 -16.17 -22.00 9.73
CA GLN A 205 -17.24 -21.65 8.79
C GLN A 205 -17.04 -20.26 8.17
N GLU A 206 -16.62 -19.29 8.98
CA GLU A 206 -16.53 -17.89 8.59
C GLU A 206 -15.30 -17.60 7.73
N GLN A 207 -14.22 -18.39 7.85
CA GLN A 207 -12.98 -18.19 7.08
C GLN A 207 -13.24 -18.14 5.58
N GLY A 208 -14.01 -19.08 5.04
CA GLY A 208 -14.33 -19.13 3.61
C GLY A 208 -15.07 -17.86 3.14
N GLY A 209 -16.00 -17.36 3.95
CA GLY A 209 -16.75 -16.13 3.64
C GLY A 209 -15.86 -14.88 3.62
N VAL A 210 -14.96 -14.73 4.61
CA VAL A 210 -14.02 -13.60 4.67
C VAL A 210 -13.02 -13.67 3.51
N LEU A 211 -12.53 -14.85 3.16
CA LEU A 211 -11.61 -15.03 2.03
C LEU A 211 -12.29 -14.74 0.68
N GLU A 212 -13.56 -15.11 0.51
CA GLU A 212 -14.31 -14.79 -0.73
C GLU A 212 -14.62 -13.29 -0.83
N GLU A 213 -14.98 -12.63 0.28
CA GLU A 213 -15.17 -11.17 0.30
C GLU A 213 -13.85 -10.44 -0.01
N TYR A 214 -12.73 -10.93 0.53
CA TYR A 214 -11.40 -10.44 0.21
C TYR A 214 -11.05 -10.62 -1.27
N LYS A 215 -11.29 -11.81 -1.82
CA LYS A 215 -11.08 -12.11 -3.24
C LYS A 215 -11.92 -11.18 -4.13
N THR A 216 -13.20 -10.98 -3.79
CA THR A 216 -14.09 -10.06 -4.49
C THR A 216 -13.55 -8.62 -4.48
N MET A 217 -13.06 -8.15 -3.34
CA MET A 217 -12.43 -6.82 -3.22
C MET A 217 -11.18 -6.71 -4.11
N TYR A 218 -10.36 -7.76 -4.17
CA TYR A 218 -9.17 -7.81 -5.02
C TYR A 218 -9.50 -7.84 -6.50
N GLU A 219 -10.48 -8.64 -6.92
CA GLU A 219 -10.96 -8.71 -8.30
C GLU A 219 -11.51 -7.36 -8.76
N ALA A 220 -12.32 -6.70 -7.92
CA ALA A 220 -12.81 -5.35 -8.19
C ALA A 220 -11.67 -4.33 -8.31
N SER A 221 -10.61 -4.49 -7.51
CA SER A 221 -9.42 -3.64 -7.61
C SER A 221 -8.63 -3.89 -8.90
N ASN A 222 -8.57 -5.15 -9.36
CA ASN A 222 -7.93 -5.50 -10.63
C ASN A 222 -8.71 -4.96 -11.84
N GLU A 223 -10.05 -5.00 -11.79
CA GLU A 223 -10.91 -4.35 -12.78
C GLU A 223 -10.68 -2.83 -12.81
N ASN A 224 -10.59 -2.21 -11.64
CA ASN A 224 -10.26 -0.79 -11.51
C ASN A 224 -8.90 -0.43 -12.14
N ILE A 225 -7.88 -1.29 -12.01
CA ILE A 225 -6.58 -1.11 -12.68
C ILE A 225 -6.73 -1.21 -14.20
N THR A 226 -7.55 -2.14 -14.68
CA THR A 226 -7.82 -2.30 -16.13
C THR A 226 -8.47 -1.05 -16.70
N ILE A 227 -9.49 -0.51 -16.03
CA ILE A 227 -10.14 0.75 -16.41
C ILE A 227 -9.14 1.91 -16.38
N LEU A 228 -8.28 1.98 -15.36
CA LEU A 228 -7.25 3.01 -15.27
C LEU A 228 -6.27 2.93 -16.45
N ASN A 229 -5.89 1.72 -16.87
CA ASN A 229 -5.03 1.51 -18.04
C ASN A 229 -5.71 2.01 -19.32
N GLU A 230 -6.99 1.71 -19.54
CA GLU A 230 -7.75 2.23 -20.68
C GLU A 230 -7.81 3.77 -20.70
N VAL A 231 -8.05 4.38 -19.53
CA VAL A 231 -8.03 5.84 -19.36
C VAL A 231 -6.63 6.40 -19.64
N TYR A 232 -5.58 5.74 -19.16
CA TYR A 232 -4.20 6.14 -19.38
C TYR A 232 -3.82 6.10 -20.86
N VAL A 233 -4.11 5.01 -21.57
CA VAL A 233 -3.87 4.89 -23.01
C VAL A 233 -4.61 5.98 -23.77
N SER A 234 -5.87 6.24 -23.42
CA SER A 234 -6.67 7.31 -24.03
C SER A 234 -6.06 8.70 -23.79
N LEU A 235 -5.59 8.97 -22.57
CA LEU A 235 -4.94 10.21 -22.20
C LEU A 235 -3.60 10.40 -22.93
N LEU A 236 -2.80 9.34 -23.04
CA LEU A 236 -1.55 9.35 -23.80
C LEU A 236 -1.79 9.68 -25.28
N ILE A 237 -2.83 9.12 -25.90
CA ILE A 237 -3.19 9.42 -27.29
C ILE A 237 -3.54 10.91 -27.42
N ALA A 238 -4.37 11.43 -26.51
CA ALA A 238 -4.77 12.84 -26.52
C ALA A 238 -3.57 13.79 -26.36
N ILE A 239 -2.68 13.49 -25.41
CA ILE A 239 -1.47 14.30 -25.19
C ILE A 239 -0.53 14.19 -26.39
N THR A 240 -0.34 13.00 -26.95
CA THR A 240 0.50 12.81 -28.15
C THR A 240 -0.03 13.63 -29.34
N PHE A 241 -1.35 13.70 -29.51
CA PHE A 241 -1.96 14.55 -30.52
C PHE A 241 -1.72 16.04 -30.26
N ILE A 242 -1.89 16.49 -29.01
CA ILE A 242 -1.60 17.87 -28.61
C ILE A 242 -0.11 18.20 -28.79
N MET A 243 0.79 17.28 -28.45
CA MET A 243 2.23 17.43 -28.66
C MET A 243 2.56 17.52 -30.14
N SER A 244 2.00 16.65 -30.98
CA SER A 244 2.19 16.69 -32.43
C SER A 244 1.71 18.02 -33.01
N PHE A 245 0.54 18.51 -32.60
CA PHE A 245 0.04 19.81 -33.00
C PHE A 245 0.94 20.95 -32.50
N GLY A 246 1.41 20.87 -31.25
CA GLY A 246 2.35 21.83 -30.66
C GLY A 246 3.70 21.88 -31.38
N LEU A 247 4.12 20.81 -32.04
CA LEU A 247 5.32 20.81 -32.89
C LEU A 247 5.05 21.39 -34.29
N VAL A 248 3.90 21.05 -34.89
CA VAL A 248 3.57 21.42 -36.28
C VAL A 248 3.05 22.85 -36.41
N MET A 249 2.23 23.35 -35.48
CA MET A 249 1.67 24.70 -35.52
C MET A 249 2.74 25.80 -35.60
N PRO A 250 3.79 25.80 -34.75
CA PRO A 250 4.87 26.78 -34.84
C PRO A 250 5.60 26.76 -36.18
N MET A 251 5.79 25.58 -36.78
CA MET A 251 6.41 25.44 -38.10
C MET A 251 5.59 26.09 -39.21
N ILE A 252 4.25 26.08 -39.10
CA ILE A 252 3.33 26.64 -40.11
C ILE A 252 3.10 28.14 -39.89
N VAL A 253 2.92 28.57 -38.64
CA VAL A 253 2.52 29.95 -38.28
C VAL A 253 3.73 30.90 -38.18
N GLY A 254 4.95 30.37 -38.16
CA GLY A 254 6.19 31.16 -38.34
C GLY A 254 6.50 32.18 -37.24
N SER A 255 5.86 32.10 -36.08
CA SER A 255 5.95 33.12 -35.00
C SER A 255 6.07 32.56 -33.59
N ALA A 256 6.28 31.26 -33.44
CA ALA A 256 6.41 30.63 -32.14
C ALA A 256 7.80 30.00 -31.98
N ASP A 257 8.47 30.32 -30.87
CA ASP A 257 9.64 29.59 -30.40
C ASP A 257 9.25 28.11 -30.24
N ILE A 258 9.72 27.27 -31.17
CA ILE A 258 9.50 25.82 -31.19
C ILE A 258 9.88 25.22 -29.83
N ASN A 259 10.95 25.75 -29.22
CA ASN A 259 11.45 25.34 -27.91
C ASN A 259 10.38 25.48 -26.81
N THR A 260 9.59 26.55 -26.81
CA THR A 260 8.54 26.78 -25.79
C THR A 260 7.46 25.70 -25.85
N PHE A 261 7.07 25.28 -27.05
CA PHE A 261 6.10 24.21 -27.23
C PHE A 261 6.67 22.84 -26.85
N VAL A 262 7.93 22.57 -27.18
CA VAL A 262 8.64 21.35 -26.74
C VAL A 262 8.73 21.28 -25.22
N TYR A 263 9.11 22.37 -24.56
CA TYR A 263 9.19 22.41 -23.09
C TYR A 263 7.83 22.24 -22.42
N LEU A 264 6.78 22.89 -22.95
CA LEU A 264 5.43 22.74 -22.44
C LEU A 264 4.91 21.30 -22.61
N ALA A 265 5.18 20.68 -23.76
CA ALA A 265 4.83 19.30 -24.06
C ALA A 265 5.53 18.32 -23.10
N SER A 266 6.85 18.44 -22.93
CA SER A 266 7.61 17.61 -21.99
C SER A 266 7.14 17.79 -20.54
N PHE A 267 6.82 19.03 -20.13
CA PHE A 267 6.27 19.30 -18.80
C PHE A 267 4.91 18.63 -18.58
N MET A 268 3.99 18.75 -19.54
CA MET A 268 2.66 18.11 -19.47
C MET A 268 2.74 16.58 -19.42
N MET A 269 3.72 15.99 -20.10
CA MET A 269 3.99 14.55 -20.02
C MET A 269 4.43 14.14 -18.61
N ILE A 270 5.36 14.86 -17.99
CA ILE A 270 5.80 14.60 -16.60
C ILE A 270 4.65 14.73 -15.60
N VAL A 271 3.82 15.77 -15.74
CA VAL A 271 2.63 15.98 -14.89
C VAL A 271 1.66 14.81 -15.03
N THR A 272 1.45 14.32 -16.25
CA THR A 272 0.55 13.20 -16.52
C THR A 272 1.07 11.89 -15.94
N GLU A 273 2.37 11.60 -16.09
CA GLU A 273 2.99 10.42 -15.46
C GLU A 273 2.91 10.51 -13.93
N GLY A 274 3.13 11.68 -13.35
CA GLY A 274 2.96 11.90 -11.91
C GLY A 274 1.52 11.66 -11.45
N LEU A 275 0.53 12.16 -12.20
CA LEU A 275 -0.89 11.94 -11.93
C LEU A 275 -1.25 10.45 -12.03
N LEU A 276 -0.75 9.74 -13.05
CA LEU A 276 -0.96 8.31 -13.21
C LEU A 276 -0.39 7.53 -12.03
N LEU A 277 0.87 7.77 -11.67
CA LEU A 277 1.52 7.10 -10.54
C LEU A 277 0.74 7.33 -9.24
N TYR A 278 0.18 8.53 -9.06
CA TYR A 278 -0.68 8.84 -7.92
C TYR A 278 -2.00 8.04 -7.96
N LEU A 279 -2.70 8.01 -9.09
CA LEU A 279 -3.94 7.25 -9.25
C LEU A 279 -3.71 5.75 -9.08
N LEU A 280 -2.64 5.22 -9.67
CA LEU A 280 -2.22 3.83 -9.55
C LEU A 280 -2.01 3.46 -8.08
N ARG A 281 -1.23 4.27 -7.34
CA ARG A 281 -1.01 4.07 -5.92
C ARG A 281 -2.30 4.16 -5.09
N SER A 282 -3.27 4.94 -5.52
CA SER A 282 -4.55 5.09 -4.82
C SER A 282 -5.53 3.94 -5.07
N MET A 283 -5.42 3.26 -6.23
CA MET A 283 -6.36 2.22 -6.67
C MET A 283 -5.83 0.81 -6.44
N ILE A 284 -4.50 0.61 -6.43
CA ILE A 284 -3.89 -0.67 -6.12
C ILE A 284 -3.99 -0.95 -4.62
N PRO A 285 -4.59 -2.08 -4.19
CA PRO A 285 -4.53 -2.51 -2.80
C PRO A 285 -3.06 -2.77 -2.45
N ALA A 286 -2.60 -2.23 -1.33
CA ALA A 286 -1.23 -2.40 -0.90
C ALA A 286 -0.98 -3.88 -0.56
N ASP A 287 -0.18 -4.56 -1.38
CA ASP A 287 0.41 -5.84 -1.03
C ASP A 287 1.86 -5.63 -0.57
N GLU A 288 2.12 -5.98 0.67
CA GLU A 288 3.43 -5.80 1.30
C GLU A 288 4.28 -7.04 1.00
N ILE A 289 5.16 -6.96 -0.01
CA ILE A 289 6.08 -8.05 -0.35
C ILE A 289 7.12 -8.26 0.76
N TRP A 290 7.57 -7.16 1.38
CA TRP A 290 8.64 -7.16 2.37
C TRP A 290 8.16 -7.50 3.79
N PRO A 291 9.00 -8.19 4.60
CA PRO A 291 8.73 -8.48 6.01
C PRO A 291 8.39 -7.24 6.85
N GLN A 292 7.43 -7.36 7.77
CA GLN A 292 6.92 -6.26 8.61
C GLN A 292 7.37 -6.34 10.09
N THR A 293 8.44 -7.07 10.39
CA THR A 293 9.00 -7.19 11.75
C THR A 293 9.63 -5.89 12.26
N GLY A 294 9.95 -4.96 11.35
CA GLY A 294 10.72 -3.74 11.62
C GLY A 294 12.23 -3.94 11.50
N GLU A 295 12.69 -5.19 11.45
CA GLU A 295 14.09 -5.54 11.22
C GLU A 295 14.37 -5.69 9.73
N LYS A 296 15.36 -4.94 9.24
CA LYS A 296 15.73 -4.96 7.83
C LYS A 296 16.74 -6.06 7.54
N GLY A 297 16.35 -7.00 6.67
CA GLY A 297 17.21 -8.08 6.21
C GLY A 297 18.44 -7.58 5.44
N ARG A 298 19.40 -8.49 5.20
CA ARG A 298 20.62 -8.17 4.42
C ARG A 298 20.28 -7.77 2.98
N LEU A 299 19.30 -8.44 2.38
CA LEU A 299 18.80 -8.16 1.03
C LEU A 299 18.22 -6.74 0.95
N GLU A 300 17.30 -6.41 1.84
CA GLU A 300 16.68 -5.08 1.91
C GLU A 300 17.73 -3.98 2.12
N LYS A 301 18.62 -4.14 3.11
CA LYS A 301 19.73 -3.20 3.38
C LYS A 301 20.64 -3.03 2.15
N GLY A 302 20.91 -4.10 1.42
CA GLY A 302 21.69 -4.08 0.18
C GLY A 302 21.02 -3.28 -0.94
N LEU A 303 19.72 -3.48 -1.15
CA LEU A 303 18.94 -2.72 -2.13
C LEU A 303 18.87 -1.23 -1.78
N TYR A 304 18.62 -0.88 -0.51
CA TYR A 304 18.66 0.52 -0.07
C TYR A 304 20.02 1.17 -0.28
N ARG A 305 21.11 0.43 -0.02
CA ARG A 305 22.47 0.94 -0.27
C ARG A 305 22.70 1.18 -1.76
N LEU A 306 22.26 0.26 -2.61
CA LEU A 306 22.37 0.40 -4.07
C LEU A 306 21.53 1.56 -4.59
N PHE A 307 20.32 1.74 -4.08
CA PHE A 307 19.48 2.89 -4.41
C PHE A 307 20.16 4.21 -4.04
N LYS A 308 20.69 4.32 -2.80
CA LYS A 308 21.44 5.51 -2.37
C LYS A 308 22.69 5.75 -3.22
N LEU A 309 23.44 4.70 -3.54
CA LEU A 309 24.66 4.80 -4.36
C LEU A 309 24.34 5.21 -5.80
N SER A 310 23.24 4.71 -6.35
CA SER A 310 22.75 5.10 -7.69
C SER A 310 22.30 6.55 -7.69
N LEU A 311 21.62 7.03 -6.64
CA LEU A 311 21.22 8.42 -6.50
C LEU A 311 22.45 9.36 -6.44
N ILE A 312 23.46 9.00 -5.66
CA ILE A 312 24.73 9.74 -5.61
C ILE A 312 25.39 9.71 -7.00
N GLY A 313 25.40 8.56 -7.66
CA GLY A 313 25.89 8.39 -9.03
C GLY A 313 25.19 9.32 -10.03
N CYS A 314 23.86 9.47 -9.94
CA CYS A 314 23.12 10.37 -10.81
C CYS A 314 23.56 11.82 -10.63
N VAL A 315 23.69 12.26 -9.37
CA VAL A 315 24.11 13.64 -9.04
C VAL A 315 25.55 13.90 -9.47
N THR A 316 26.48 12.95 -9.25
CA THR A 316 27.88 13.12 -9.63
C THR A 316 28.05 13.11 -11.15
N ILE A 317 27.41 12.18 -11.86
CA ILE A 317 27.43 12.13 -13.33
C ILE A 317 26.80 13.39 -13.90
N GLY A 318 25.65 13.83 -13.35
CA GLY A 318 24.99 15.07 -13.75
C GLY A 318 25.92 16.27 -13.58
N PHE A 319 26.52 16.43 -12.40
CA PHE A 319 27.46 17.51 -12.11
C PHE A 319 28.66 17.52 -13.07
N VAL A 320 29.28 16.36 -13.31
CA VAL A 320 30.43 16.23 -14.24
C VAL A 320 30.03 16.59 -15.66
N LEU A 321 28.90 16.10 -16.16
CA LEU A 321 28.41 16.39 -17.52
C LEU A 321 28.05 17.86 -17.70
N PHE A 322 27.37 18.48 -16.72
CA PHE A 322 27.03 19.90 -16.78
C PHE A 322 28.27 20.79 -16.65
N PHE A 323 29.21 20.45 -15.77
CA PHE A 323 30.47 21.16 -15.62
C PHE A 323 31.32 21.08 -16.89
N ALA A 324 31.42 19.89 -17.51
CA ALA A 324 32.15 19.70 -18.76
C ALA A 324 31.53 20.50 -19.93
N LYS A 325 30.19 20.60 -19.99
CA LYS A 325 29.49 21.39 -21.01
C LYS A 325 29.69 22.89 -20.84
N TYR A 326 29.42 23.43 -19.65
CA TYR A 326 29.37 24.88 -19.42
C TYR A 326 30.72 25.50 -19.07
N SER A 327 31.58 24.81 -18.31
CA SER A 327 32.87 25.37 -17.86
C SER A 327 34.04 25.00 -18.76
N LEU A 328 34.08 23.77 -19.28
CA LEU A 328 35.21 23.27 -20.07
C LEU A 328 35.00 23.39 -21.59
N SER A 329 33.80 23.82 -22.01
CA SER A 329 33.40 23.98 -23.42
C SER A 329 33.78 22.80 -24.32
N VAL A 330 33.59 21.56 -23.84
CA VAL A 330 33.93 20.37 -24.62
C VAL A 330 33.09 20.32 -25.90
N PRO A 331 33.71 20.26 -27.11
CA PRO A 331 32.98 20.36 -28.38
C PRO A 331 31.87 19.33 -28.55
N LEU A 332 32.11 18.10 -28.08
CA LEU A 332 31.14 16.99 -28.17
C LEU A 332 29.89 17.23 -27.30
N LEU A 333 30.01 17.88 -26.14
CA LEU A 333 28.89 18.15 -25.24
C LEU A 333 28.10 19.42 -25.61
N GLN A 334 28.70 20.34 -26.38
CA GLN A 334 28.00 21.53 -26.85
C GLN A 334 26.93 21.21 -27.89
N LEU A 335 27.16 20.17 -28.72
CA LEU A 335 26.20 19.65 -29.68
C LEU A 335 25.01 18.92 -29.02
N MET A 336 25.17 18.48 -27.77
CA MET A 336 24.16 17.70 -27.07
C MET A 336 23.11 18.61 -26.44
N PRO A 337 21.81 18.42 -26.77
CA PRO A 337 20.70 19.09 -26.10
C PRO A 337 20.70 18.83 -24.59
N PHE A 338 20.11 19.75 -23.83
CA PHE A 338 20.03 19.68 -22.37
C PHE A 338 19.30 18.41 -21.88
N GLU A 339 18.30 17.98 -22.64
CA GLU A 339 17.41 16.86 -22.36
C GLU A 339 18.17 15.52 -22.35
N ILE A 340 19.08 15.34 -23.31
CA ILE A 340 19.87 14.09 -23.41
C ILE A 340 20.86 13.99 -22.25
N LEU A 341 21.42 15.12 -21.79
CA LEU A 341 22.33 15.14 -20.65
C LEU A 341 21.62 14.74 -19.35
N ILE A 342 20.39 15.22 -19.16
CA ILE A 342 19.54 14.79 -18.02
C ILE A 342 19.25 13.29 -18.10
N ALA A 343 18.90 12.77 -19.28
CA ALA A 343 18.61 11.35 -19.45
C ALA A 343 19.82 10.46 -19.10
N ILE A 344 21.02 10.84 -19.56
CA ILE A 344 22.27 10.12 -19.25
C ILE A 344 22.56 10.20 -17.74
N SER A 345 22.36 11.35 -17.11
CA SER A 345 22.53 11.52 -15.67
C SER A 345 21.58 10.65 -14.84
N LEU A 346 20.35 10.40 -15.33
CA LEU A 346 19.35 9.55 -14.65
C LEU A 346 19.53 8.05 -14.91
N THR A 347 20.29 7.66 -15.92
CA THR A 347 20.48 6.26 -16.33
C THR A 347 20.91 5.31 -15.19
N PRO A 348 21.79 5.69 -14.24
CA PRO A 348 22.16 4.82 -13.12
C PRO A 348 20.98 4.38 -12.24
N LEU A 349 19.87 5.13 -12.22
CA LEU A 349 18.67 4.78 -11.44
C LEU A 349 17.96 3.53 -11.98
N LEU A 350 18.25 3.11 -13.21
CA LEU A 350 17.73 1.87 -13.79
C LEU A 350 18.31 0.63 -13.10
N ILE A 351 19.54 0.69 -12.59
CA ILE A 351 20.24 -0.42 -11.92
C ILE A 351 19.47 -0.94 -10.69
N PRO A 352 19.08 -0.11 -9.70
CA PRO A 352 18.31 -0.58 -8.55
C PRO A 352 16.92 -1.05 -8.96
N GLY A 353 16.32 -0.47 -10.02
CA GLY A 353 15.04 -0.92 -10.56
C GLY A 353 15.09 -2.36 -11.07
N VAL A 354 16.02 -2.66 -11.98
CA VAL A 354 16.21 -4.02 -12.53
C VAL A 354 16.55 -5.01 -11.41
N LYS A 355 17.46 -4.65 -10.50
CA LYS A 355 17.83 -5.53 -9.40
C LYS A 355 16.67 -5.85 -8.46
N THR A 356 15.81 -4.86 -8.19
CA THR A 356 14.62 -5.06 -7.36
C THR A 356 13.63 -6.00 -8.04
N ALA A 357 13.38 -5.82 -9.34
CA ALA A 357 12.51 -6.71 -10.11
C ALA A 357 13.04 -8.16 -10.17
N MET A 358 14.35 -8.34 -10.30
CA MET A 358 14.97 -9.68 -10.22
C MET A 358 14.78 -10.31 -8.84
N GLU A 359 14.96 -9.54 -7.77
CA GLU A 359 14.84 -10.06 -6.41
C GLU A 359 13.38 -10.35 -6.02
N GLU A 360 12.43 -9.57 -6.52
CA GLU A 360 11.01 -9.85 -6.41
C GLU A 360 10.66 -11.21 -7.04
N ASN A 361 11.15 -11.50 -8.25
CA ASN A 361 10.95 -12.82 -8.86
C ASN A 361 11.60 -13.95 -8.03
N ASN A 362 12.77 -13.70 -7.42
CA ASN A 362 13.38 -14.67 -6.50
C ASN A 362 12.53 -14.90 -5.25
N ILE A 363 11.93 -13.85 -4.67
CA ILE A 363 11.00 -13.94 -3.54
C ILE A 363 9.79 -14.81 -3.91
N THR A 364 9.15 -14.55 -5.06
CA THR A 364 8.02 -15.35 -5.57
C THR A 364 8.41 -16.83 -5.73
N ARG A 365 9.63 -17.12 -6.20
CA ARG A 365 10.13 -18.50 -6.30
C ARG A 365 10.34 -19.14 -4.92
N ARG A 366 10.82 -18.39 -3.92
CA ARG A 366 10.94 -18.86 -2.53
C ARG A 366 9.57 -19.17 -1.94
N GLU A 367 8.57 -18.33 -2.18
CA GLU A 367 7.18 -18.54 -1.72
C GLU A 367 6.57 -19.81 -2.33
N ARG A 368 6.72 -20.02 -3.64
CA ARG A 368 6.25 -21.25 -4.29
C ARG A 368 6.90 -22.51 -3.70
N ASN A 369 8.20 -22.46 -3.42
CA ASN A 369 8.90 -23.58 -2.79
C ASN A 369 8.48 -23.76 -1.32
N PHE A 370 8.10 -22.67 -0.64
CA PHE A 370 7.61 -22.70 0.73
C PHE A 370 6.26 -23.42 0.85
N LEU A 371 5.39 -23.32 -0.16
CA LEU A 371 4.12 -24.08 -0.23
C LEU A 371 4.33 -25.59 -0.21
N GLY A 372 5.48 -26.10 -0.66
CA GLY A 372 5.86 -27.51 -0.53
C GLY A 372 6.57 -27.82 0.79
N PHE A 373 7.33 -26.85 1.33
CA PHE A 373 8.07 -27.01 2.57
C PHE A 373 7.17 -27.07 3.80
N LEU A 374 6.22 -26.13 3.95
CA LEU A 374 5.42 -26.00 5.16
C LEU A 374 4.55 -27.24 5.44
N PRO A 375 3.76 -27.79 4.47
CA PRO A 375 3.00 -29.02 4.68
C PRO A 375 3.88 -30.24 4.95
N ALA A 376 5.04 -30.33 4.30
CA ALA A 376 6.01 -31.38 4.56
C ALA A 376 6.56 -31.29 5.99
N LEU A 377 6.86 -30.08 6.46
CA LEU A 377 7.30 -29.81 7.83
C LEU A 377 6.24 -30.24 8.83
N GLY A 378 4.99 -29.83 8.64
CA GLY A 378 3.87 -30.22 9.50
C GLY A 378 3.68 -31.75 9.56
N SER A 379 3.70 -32.41 8.40
CA SER A 379 3.55 -33.87 8.31
C SER A 379 4.68 -34.63 9.03
N ILE A 380 5.94 -34.21 8.84
CA ILE A 380 7.10 -34.87 9.45
C ILE A 380 7.17 -34.56 10.95
N ALA A 381 6.84 -33.32 11.35
CA ALA A 381 6.79 -32.94 12.75
C ALA A 381 5.72 -33.75 13.50
N ALA A 382 4.53 -33.94 12.91
CA ALA A 382 3.50 -34.80 13.48
C ALA A 382 3.97 -36.27 13.60
N MET A 383 4.60 -36.83 12.55
CA MET A 383 5.16 -38.19 12.59
C MET A 383 6.26 -38.38 13.65
N ARG A 384 7.02 -37.32 13.95
CA ARG A 384 8.10 -37.32 14.94
C ARG A 384 7.65 -36.85 16.34
N GLY A 385 6.34 -36.84 16.60
CA GLY A 385 5.79 -36.51 17.93
C GLY A 385 6.00 -35.04 18.33
N GLY A 386 5.90 -34.11 17.38
CA GLY A 386 6.01 -32.67 17.64
C GLY A 386 7.43 -32.11 17.62
N LYS A 387 8.44 -32.93 17.31
CA LYS A 387 9.84 -32.47 17.24
C LYS A 387 10.12 -31.64 15.98
N ILE A 388 9.94 -30.33 16.08
CA ILE A 388 10.12 -29.39 14.96
C ILE A 388 11.58 -29.36 14.49
N ASN A 389 12.56 -29.24 15.40
CA ASN A 389 13.97 -29.06 15.02
C ASN A 389 14.53 -30.27 14.25
N GLU A 390 14.15 -31.49 14.63
CA GLU A 390 14.54 -32.71 13.91
C GLU A 390 13.86 -32.79 12.53
N SER A 391 12.63 -32.30 12.42
CA SER A 391 11.89 -32.24 11.15
C SER A 391 12.50 -31.22 10.18
N VAL A 392 12.88 -30.04 10.68
CA VAL A 392 13.60 -29.03 9.90
C VAL A 392 14.95 -29.57 9.43
N HIS A 393 15.67 -30.34 10.26
CA HIS A 393 16.92 -30.99 9.86
C HIS A 393 16.73 -31.88 8.64
N TYR A 394 15.78 -32.81 8.70
CA TYR A 394 15.51 -33.74 7.61
C TYR A 394 15.07 -33.01 6.33
N LEU A 395 14.31 -31.93 6.44
CA LEU A 395 13.93 -31.12 5.29
C LEU A 395 15.07 -30.26 4.74
N SER A 396 16.03 -29.85 5.57
CA SER A 396 17.20 -29.09 5.13
C SER A 396 18.18 -29.88 4.24
N GLU A 397 18.07 -31.21 4.27
CA GLU A 397 18.81 -32.13 3.41
C GLU A 397 18.13 -32.33 2.05
N LYS A 398 16.85 -32.01 1.93
CA LYS A 398 16.10 -32.06 0.67
C LYS A 398 16.29 -30.78 -0.14
N ASP A 399 16.01 -30.88 -1.45
CA ASP A 399 16.10 -29.74 -2.36
C ASP A 399 14.76 -29.01 -2.48
N TYR A 400 14.73 -27.77 -2.00
CA TYR A 400 13.67 -26.77 -2.14
C TYR A 400 14.14 -25.59 -3.01
N GLY A 401 15.08 -25.81 -3.94
CA GLY A 401 15.63 -24.79 -4.82
C GLY A 401 16.29 -23.64 -4.07
N ILE A 402 15.87 -22.40 -4.37
CA ILE A 402 16.41 -21.19 -3.73
C ILE A 402 16.15 -21.16 -2.22
N LEU A 403 15.11 -21.84 -1.74
CA LEU A 403 14.75 -21.85 -0.33
C LEU A 403 15.67 -22.75 0.51
N THR A 404 16.37 -23.71 -0.11
CA THR A 404 17.21 -24.70 0.58
C THR A 404 18.26 -24.06 1.47
N GLU A 405 18.93 -22.99 1.01
CA GLU A 405 19.95 -22.29 1.79
C GLU A 405 19.35 -21.65 3.05
N HIS A 406 18.16 -21.06 2.94
CA HIS A 406 17.45 -20.44 4.05
C HIS A 406 16.95 -21.48 5.06
N ILE A 407 16.49 -22.64 4.61
CA ILE A 407 16.09 -23.76 5.50
C ILE A 407 17.30 -24.29 6.27
N ARG A 408 18.46 -24.44 5.62
CA ARG A 408 19.71 -24.83 6.30
C ARG A 408 20.18 -23.77 7.30
N ALA A 409 19.99 -22.48 6.99
CA ALA A 409 20.28 -21.40 7.92
C ALA A 409 19.35 -21.45 9.15
N LEU A 410 18.06 -21.69 8.95
CA LEU A 410 17.09 -21.90 10.02
C LEU A 410 17.48 -23.10 10.90
N TYR A 411 17.77 -24.25 10.30
CA TYR A 411 18.23 -25.44 11.05
C TYR A 411 19.48 -25.13 11.89
N ARG A 412 20.48 -24.45 11.32
CA ARG A 412 21.69 -24.06 12.05
C ARG A 412 21.37 -23.19 13.26
N ARG A 413 20.41 -22.26 13.15
CA ARG A 413 19.96 -21.40 14.26
C ARG A 413 19.23 -22.21 15.33
N LEU A 414 18.24 -23.03 14.94
CA LEU A 414 17.49 -23.89 15.87
C LEU A 414 18.39 -24.87 16.62
N ARG A 415 19.47 -25.34 15.98
CA ARG A 415 20.45 -26.23 16.63
C ARG A 415 21.22 -25.54 17.78
N THR A 416 21.37 -24.22 17.75
CA THR A 416 22.03 -23.49 18.84
C THR A 416 21.22 -23.45 20.12
N ARG A 417 19.90 -23.68 20.06
CA ARG A 417 18.96 -23.63 21.20
C ARG A 417 19.04 -22.35 22.04
N ILE A 418 19.48 -21.25 21.43
CA ILE A 418 19.56 -19.95 22.11
C ILE A 418 18.17 -19.33 22.20
N ASP A 419 17.54 -19.14 21.03
CA ASP A 419 16.24 -18.52 20.89
C ASP A 419 15.57 -19.05 19.61
N ASP A 420 14.60 -19.94 19.79
CA ASP A 420 13.83 -20.54 18.70
C ASP A 420 12.89 -19.50 18.06
N ASP A 421 12.37 -18.55 18.84
CA ASP A 421 11.49 -17.49 18.34
C ASP A 421 12.23 -16.57 17.39
N ALA A 422 13.41 -16.12 17.80
CA ALA A 422 14.29 -15.32 16.96
C ALA A 422 14.75 -16.11 15.72
N ALA A 423 15.01 -17.42 15.84
CA ALA A 423 15.43 -18.23 14.70
C ALA A 423 14.38 -18.24 13.57
N TRP A 424 13.10 -18.40 13.92
CA TRP A 424 11.98 -18.33 12.98
C TRP A 424 11.73 -16.93 12.45
N GLU A 425 11.87 -15.90 13.28
CA GLU A 425 11.75 -14.51 12.85
C GLU A 425 12.82 -14.16 11.80
N TRP A 426 14.09 -14.51 12.08
CA TRP A 426 15.19 -14.29 11.14
C TRP A 426 15.07 -15.12 9.86
N PHE A 427 14.39 -16.27 9.89
CA PHE A 427 14.08 -17.02 8.68
C PHE A 427 13.09 -16.26 7.77
N GLY A 428 12.04 -15.67 8.35
CA GLY A 428 11.14 -14.77 7.61
C GLY A 428 11.88 -13.53 7.05
N VAL A 429 12.72 -12.91 7.87
CA VAL A 429 13.50 -11.71 7.46
C VAL A 429 14.52 -12.03 6.36
N ASP A 430 15.21 -13.17 6.43
CA ASP A 430 16.24 -13.54 5.45
C ASP A 430 15.67 -13.98 4.11
N THR A 431 14.47 -14.59 4.10
CA THR A 431 13.79 -14.96 2.86
C THR A 431 13.25 -13.75 2.10
N GLY A 432 13.03 -12.63 2.80
CA GLY A 432 12.56 -11.37 2.22
C GLY A 432 11.09 -11.38 1.81
N SER A 433 10.32 -12.38 2.26
CA SER A 433 8.90 -12.54 1.98
C SER A 433 8.06 -12.31 3.22
N ASN A 434 7.09 -11.40 3.12
CA ASN A 434 6.05 -11.22 4.14
C ASN A 434 5.19 -12.47 4.30
N TYR A 435 4.87 -13.18 3.21
CA TYR A 435 4.08 -14.41 3.26
C TYR A 435 4.79 -15.51 4.05
N ILE A 436 6.07 -15.79 3.76
CA ILE A 436 6.86 -16.81 4.48
C ILE A 436 7.00 -16.44 5.95
N GLN A 437 7.27 -15.16 6.24
CA GLN A 437 7.36 -14.66 7.60
C GLN A 437 6.05 -14.93 8.37
N ARG A 438 4.90 -14.52 7.81
CA ARG A 438 3.59 -14.67 8.45
C ARG A 438 3.22 -16.13 8.63
N ALA A 439 3.38 -16.96 7.61
CA ALA A 439 3.06 -18.38 7.69
C ALA A 439 3.96 -19.11 8.70
N SER A 440 5.24 -18.75 8.78
CA SER A 440 6.17 -19.30 9.77
C SER A 440 5.80 -18.87 11.19
N GLU A 441 5.40 -17.60 11.39
CA GLU A 441 4.92 -17.09 12.69
C GLU A 441 3.65 -17.80 13.14
N MET A 442 2.66 -17.95 12.24
CA MET A 442 1.41 -18.68 12.52
C MET A 442 1.68 -20.15 12.88
N PHE A 443 2.53 -20.83 12.10
CA PHE A 443 2.90 -22.22 12.33
C PHE A 443 3.59 -22.39 13.69
N ARG A 444 4.55 -21.51 13.99
CA ARG A 444 5.28 -21.51 15.25
C ARG A 444 4.34 -21.29 16.45
N GLU A 445 3.48 -20.27 16.39
CA GLU A 445 2.59 -19.94 17.51
C GLU A 445 1.57 -21.04 17.79
N ALA A 446 0.98 -21.63 16.76
CA ALA A 446 0.06 -22.75 16.95
C ALA A 446 0.76 -24.01 17.45
N THR A 447 1.98 -24.31 16.98
CA THR A 447 2.73 -25.47 17.47
C THR A 447 3.22 -25.30 18.91
N TYR A 448 3.58 -24.07 19.33
CA TYR A 448 3.82 -23.77 20.75
C TYR A 448 2.56 -23.89 21.61
N ALA A 449 1.40 -23.57 21.06
CA ALA A 449 0.10 -23.81 21.68
C ALA A 449 -0.35 -25.29 21.62
N ALA A 450 0.57 -26.21 21.34
CA ALA A 450 0.35 -27.65 21.24
C ALA A 450 -0.67 -28.09 20.17
N ALA A 451 -0.90 -27.27 19.14
CA ALA A 451 -1.67 -27.70 17.97
C ALA A 451 -0.91 -28.78 17.19
N ASN A 452 -1.67 -29.67 16.55
CA ASN A 452 -1.10 -30.67 15.65
C ASN A 452 -0.40 -29.99 14.47
N PRO A 453 0.94 -30.15 14.30
CA PRO A 453 1.68 -29.48 13.24
C PRO A 453 1.16 -29.81 11.83
N ARG A 454 0.55 -30.98 11.63
CA ARG A 454 -0.02 -31.37 10.33
C ARG A 454 -1.22 -30.51 9.99
N ASP A 455 -2.15 -30.35 10.92
CA ASP A 455 -3.41 -29.62 10.68
C ASP A 455 -3.18 -28.11 10.54
N VAL A 456 -2.12 -27.59 11.17
CA VAL A 456 -1.69 -26.19 11.06
C VAL A 456 -1.01 -25.89 9.73
N ALA A 457 -0.25 -26.84 9.20
CA ALA A 457 0.54 -26.64 7.98
C ALA A 457 -0.26 -26.77 6.68
N HIS A 458 -1.46 -27.37 6.75
CA HIS A 458 -2.39 -27.55 5.64
C HIS A 458 -3.47 -26.46 5.65
#